data_AF-A0A9D5PCH0-F1
#
_entry.id   AF-A0A9D5PCH0-F1
#
_cell.length_a   1.000
_cell.length_b   1.000
_cell.length_c   1.000
_cell.angle_alpha   90.00
_cell.angle_beta   90.00
_cell.angle_gamma   90.00
#
_symmetry.space_group_name_H-M   'P 1'
#
loop_
_entity.id
_entity.type
_entity.pdbx_description
1 polymer ?
#
loop_
_entity_poly.entity_id
_entity_poly.type
_entity_poly.pdbx_seq_one_letter_code
_entity_poly.pdbx_strand_id
1 'polypeptide(L)'
;MSLSQKDHKQRLEEALQGNVTYKSLQGVIPCRIIIDGNYYNIYVKNLSPAYFPNKDVWRAQLPSLDVFAEMKDSTIPFIFLGYDEENDVYATWNPHKVKQRLNEALYVSFYSRLSKQIAAREEDRFVREKLQNDGEVLIFPRLKLSTYLLNSELFFPDKSDYVAMGSKRRVDANDAYRELNNNKNISLFAKYLVEKDCDKVNSYCHWLKYLINQNLFSLHRKDFLACDTIYQYDAAIDRFLKNEDIQTLEIDSEQQLRNILRRYVEFLKTIFESKEDVVPDEDDVQETPHEKSSSSEESIDYDSPYYKNGKITKVTNPEILHQIEPHLNTTYQELLPALNLLNRYYSAKFELKMEFKDWVKLIHEIDWNTCYDSKPVIKEDKVTKRKVTHILRVTFGDGRVLQHLNSARVFAKVIEECYPDLITEMGLTAAGVNIVSTELSEKYSTDQMPICDGKYYVMTNLSTSDKCEILKKIAEELGLDYKAELVSKEQFEESGTFVCDLPSASRKRIKVTFPDGRIVQNTQVMQTLVDVVEYATPERVLTLDLRIGGKNIITNNEAEVKGQNKYKSVGGGYYVNTGSSTNDKFSQINELNMKLNLNLQVELV
;
A
#
# COMPACT_ATOMS: atom_id res chain seq x y z
N MET A 1 21.13 21.82 22.73
CA MET A 1 22.44 21.28 23.18
C MET A 1 22.18 19.92 23.78
N SER A 2 23.04 18.91 23.59
CA SER A 2 22.83 17.62 24.27
C SER A 2 23.03 17.79 25.77
N LEU A 3 22.04 17.39 26.57
CA LEU A 3 22.15 17.34 28.02
C LEU A 3 23.35 16.50 28.47
N SER A 4 24.02 16.97 29.53
CA SER A 4 25.11 16.26 30.16
C SER A 4 24.58 15.11 31.04
N GLN A 5 25.47 14.20 31.44
CA GLN A 5 25.11 13.14 32.41
C GLN A 5 24.61 13.71 33.74
N LYS A 6 25.14 14.86 34.18
CA LYS A 6 24.71 15.54 35.41
C LYS A 6 23.29 16.09 35.27
N ASP A 7 22.97 16.69 34.12
CA ASP A 7 21.63 17.23 33.86
C ASP A 7 20.57 16.11 33.81
N HIS A 8 20.94 14.97 33.21
CA HIS A 8 20.09 13.78 33.23
C HIS A 8 19.86 13.25 34.65
N LYS A 9 20.93 13.19 35.47
CA LYS A 9 20.84 12.74 36.87
C LYS A 9 19.95 13.66 37.71
N GLN A 10 20.08 14.97 37.55
CA GLN A 10 19.23 15.94 38.25
C GLN A 10 17.76 15.76 37.87
N ARG A 11 17.44 15.70 36.58
CA ARG A 11 16.04 15.52 36.11
C ARG A 11 15.43 14.19 36.56
N LEU A 12 16.25 13.13 36.62
CA LEU A 12 15.86 11.83 37.17
C LEU A 12 15.51 11.93 38.65
N GLU A 13 16.34 12.62 39.43
CA GLU A 13 16.13 12.84 40.87
C GLU A 13 14.88 13.67 41.15
N GLU A 14 14.66 14.74 40.41
CA GLU A 14 13.43 15.54 40.48
C GLU A 14 12.18 14.70 40.21
N ALA A 15 12.23 13.79 39.23
CA ALA A 15 11.11 12.90 38.88
C ALA A 15 10.81 11.87 39.97
N LEU A 16 11.77 11.57 40.84
CA LEU A 16 11.67 10.57 41.90
C LEU A 16 11.54 11.19 43.30
N GLN A 17 11.72 12.49 43.45
CA GLN A 17 11.73 13.20 44.72
C GLN A 17 10.41 13.06 45.51
N GLY A 18 9.28 12.86 44.82
CA GLY A 18 7.99 12.60 45.46
C GLY A 18 7.87 11.22 46.13
N ASN A 19 8.79 10.30 45.87
CA ASN A 19 8.78 8.96 46.46
C ASN A 19 9.70 8.91 47.70
N VAL A 20 9.10 8.69 48.87
CA VAL A 20 9.79 8.67 50.17
C VAL A 20 10.80 7.51 50.33
N THR A 21 10.69 6.45 49.53
CA THR A 21 11.57 5.27 49.60
C THR A 21 12.74 5.35 48.63
N TYR A 22 12.77 6.36 47.75
CA TYR A 22 13.85 6.58 46.80
C TYR A 22 15.19 6.85 47.50
N LYS A 23 16.24 6.12 47.10
CA LYS A 23 17.63 6.46 47.44
C LYS A 23 18.54 6.25 46.23
N SER A 24 19.40 7.24 45.98
CA SER A 24 20.52 7.12 45.04
C SER A 24 21.67 6.39 45.72
N LEU A 25 22.21 5.32 45.10
CA LEU A 25 23.26 4.49 45.70
C LEU A 25 24.64 4.76 45.09
N GLN A 26 24.73 4.80 43.76
CA GLN A 26 26.02 4.92 43.07
C GLN A 26 25.87 5.55 41.68
N GLY A 27 26.87 6.33 41.26
CA GLY A 27 27.03 6.83 39.89
C GLY A 27 26.19 8.07 39.55
N VAL A 28 26.53 8.71 38.41
CA VAL A 28 25.77 9.84 37.84
C VAL A 28 24.81 9.31 36.78
N ILE A 29 25.31 8.93 35.60
CA ILE A 29 24.60 8.13 34.58
C ILE A 29 25.67 7.27 33.86
N PRO A 30 25.58 5.93 33.86
CA PRO A 30 24.55 5.13 34.54
C PRO A 30 24.62 5.29 36.06
N CYS A 31 23.48 5.11 36.73
CA CYS A 31 23.40 5.11 38.19
C CYS A 31 22.60 3.93 38.72
N ARG A 32 22.85 3.59 39.99
CA ARG A 32 22.09 2.60 40.73
C ARG A 32 21.21 3.31 41.76
N ILE A 33 19.93 2.95 41.77
CA ILE A 33 18.94 3.48 42.69
C ILE A 33 18.16 2.36 43.36
N ILE A 34 17.46 2.70 44.45
CA ILE A 34 16.50 1.81 45.11
C ILE A 34 15.19 2.57 45.34
N ILE A 35 14.07 1.91 45.09
CA ILE A 35 12.70 2.39 45.35
C ILE A 35 11.87 1.20 45.86
N ASP A 36 11.17 1.38 46.97
CA ASP A 36 10.34 0.34 47.62
C ASP A 36 11.09 -0.99 47.82
N GLY A 37 12.38 -0.93 48.15
CA GLY A 37 13.23 -2.11 48.33
C GLY A 37 13.75 -2.75 47.04
N ASN A 38 13.28 -2.29 45.87
CA ASN A 38 13.69 -2.80 44.56
C ASN A 38 14.88 -1.99 44.00
N TYR A 39 15.91 -2.69 43.56
CA TYR A 39 17.11 -2.09 42.97
C TYR A 39 16.96 -1.92 41.45
N TYR A 40 17.47 -0.81 40.90
CA TYR A 40 17.48 -0.55 39.46
C TYR A 40 18.83 0.03 39.02
N ASN A 41 19.37 -0.47 37.92
CA ASN A 41 20.44 0.20 37.19
C ASN A 41 19.80 1.06 36.08
N ILE A 42 20.01 2.37 36.09
CA ILE A 42 19.38 3.30 35.15
C ILE A 42 20.43 3.97 34.28
N TYR A 43 20.21 3.96 32.97
CA TYR A 43 20.95 4.75 32.01
C TYR A 43 20.00 5.64 31.20
N VAL A 44 20.34 6.93 31.08
CA VAL A 44 19.53 7.93 30.37
C VAL A 44 20.34 8.51 29.21
N LYS A 45 19.70 8.66 28.05
CA LYS A 45 20.28 9.32 26.87
C LYS A 45 19.22 10.18 26.19
N ASN A 46 19.62 11.28 25.56
CA ASN A 46 18.69 12.08 24.76
C ASN A 46 18.13 11.28 23.57
N LEU A 47 16.83 11.47 23.31
CA LEU A 47 16.22 11.12 22.03
C LEU A 47 16.59 12.19 21.01
N SER A 48 16.89 11.76 19.79
CA SER A 48 17.17 12.65 18.68
C SER A 48 16.55 12.12 17.38
N PRO A 49 16.31 12.98 16.37
CA PRO A 49 15.86 12.54 15.07
C PRO A 49 16.78 11.45 14.50
N ALA A 50 16.20 10.39 13.95
CA ALA A 50 16.97 9.32 13.32
C ALA A 50 17.45 9.67 11.90
N TYR A 51 17.20 10.90 11.43
CA TYR A 51 17.54 11.44 10.11
C TYR A 51 16.99 10.61 8.93
N PHE A 52 15.84 9.97 9.11
CA PHE A 52 15.09 9.34 8.02
C PHE A 52 14.20 10.36 7.29
N PRO A 53 13.75 10.07 6.05
CA PRO A 53 12.78 10.90 5.34
C PRO A 53 11.50 11.13 6.16
N ASN A 54 11.10 10.12 6.93
CA ASN A 54 10.07 10.27 7.94
C ASN A 54 10.65 10.97 9.19
N LYS A 55 10.31 12.26 9.35
CA LYS A 55 10.70 13.10 10.49
C LYS A 55 10.13 12.63 11.83
N ASP A 56 9.14 11.74 11.82
CA ASP A 56 8.54 11.18 13.04
C ASP A 56 9.46 10.17 13.75
N VAL A 57 10.49 9.65 13.07
CA VAL A 57 11.35 8.61 13.64
C VAL A 57 12.47 9.21 14.48
N TRP A 58 12.41 8.97 15.79
CA TRP A 58 13.44 9.37 16.75
C TRP A 58 14.15 8.15 17.31
N ARG A 59 15.35 8.33 17.87
CA ARG A 59 16.13 7.25 18.48
C ARG A 59 16.95 7.71 19.68
N ALA A 60 17.24 6.78 20.57
CA ALA A 60 18.31 6.89 21.55
C ALA A 60 19.39 5.85 21.22
N GLN A 61 20.66 6.24 21.34
CA GLN A 61 21.79 5.37 21.06
C GLN A 61 22.48 4.98 22.38
N LEU A 62 22.45 3.68 22.68
CA LEU A 62 23.11 3.06 23.82
C LEU A 62 24.56 2.72 23.45
N PRO A 63 25.57 3.38 24.05
CA PRO A 63 26.97 3.10 23.74
C PRO A 63 27.47 1.81 24.43
N SER A 64 28.63 1.31 24.01
CA SER A 64 29.39 0.34 24.79
C SER A 64 30.14 1.04 25.94
N LEU A 65 30.05 0.52 27.16
CA LEU A 65 30.78 1.03 28.34
C LEU A 65 31.25 -0.12 29.23
N ASP A 66 32.44 0.01 29.83
CA ASP A 66 33.02 -1.03 30.70
C ASP A 66 32.12 -1.35 31.90
N VAL A 67 31.52 -0.32 32.49
CA VAL A 67 30.57 -0.46 33.62
C VAL A 67 29.32 -1.28 33.27
N PHE A 68 29.00 -1.46 31.98
CA PHE A 68 27.85 -2.27 31.56
C PHE A 68 28.13 -3.77 31.65
N ALA A 69 29.39 -4.22 31.69
CA ALA A 69 29.72 -5.63 31.89
C ALA A 69 29.18 -6.11 33.26
N GLU A 70 29.51 -5.39 34.34
CA GLU A 70 29.01 -5.70 35.69
C GLU A 70 27.48 -5.63 35.78
N MET A 71 26.86 -4.69 35.07
CA MET A 71 25.39 -4.54 35.06
C MET A 71 24.69 -5.65 34.28
N LYS A 72 25.33 -6.17 33.22
CA LYS A 72 24.82 -7.28 32.41
C LYS A 72 24.77 -8.58 33.22
N ASP A 73 25.81 -8.84 34.01
CA ASP A 73 25.93 -10.07 34.83
C ASP A 73 25.15 -10.01 36.15
N SER A 74 24.79 -8.81 36.63
CA SER A 74 23.98 -8.62 37.83
C SER A 74 22.57 -9.19 37.68
N THR A 75 21.87 -9.56 38.75
CA THR A 75 20.42 -9.86 38.71
C THR A 75 19.55 -8.60 38.67
N ILE A 76 20.13 -7.43 38.94
CA ILE A 76 19.41 -6.15 39.01
C ILE A 76 18.92 -5.76 37.59
N PRO A 77 17.64 -5.34 37.43
CA PRO A 77 17.13 -4.84 36.16
C PRO A 77 17.93 -3.65 35.61
N PHE A 78 18.13 -3.62 34.29
CA PHE A 78 18.74 -2.50 33.59
C PHE A 78 17.67 -1.72 32.82
N ILE A 79 17.41 -0.49 33.26
CA ILE A 79 16.41 0.40 32.69
C ILE A 79 17.11 1.42 31.78
N PHE A 80 16.82 1.34 30.49
CA PHE A 80 17.27 2.33 29.53
C PHE A 80 16.16 3.33 29.21
N LEU A 81 16.47 4.62 29.35
CA LEU A 81 15.56 5.72 29.11
C LEU A 81 16.11 6.63 28.00
N GLY A 82 15.31 6.83 26.96
CA GLY A 82 15.44 7.94 26.02
C GLY A 82 14.70 9.16 26.57
N TYR A 83 15.35 10.31 26.70
CA TYR A 83 14.72 11.55 27.18
C TYR A 83 14.49 12.53 26.04
N ASP A 84 13.28 13.03 25.93
CA ASP A 84 12.93 14.16 25.06
C ASP A 84 12.82 15.43 25.90
N GLU A 85 13.73 16.37 25.66
CA GLU A 85 13.78 17.64 26.40
C GLU A 85 12.64 18.58 26.01
N GLU A 86 12.18 18.55 24.76
CA GLU A 86 11.14 19.46 24.26
C GLU A 86 9.78 19.08 24.80
N ASN A 87 9.47 17.78 24.83
CA ASN A 87 8.18 17.27 25.31
C ASN A 87 8.20 16.86 26.80
N ASP A 88 9.36 16.85 27.47
CA ASP A 88 9.54 16.44 28.88
C ASP A 88 8.95 15.03 29.15
N VAL A 89 9.32 14.08 28.29
CA VAL A 89 8.91 12.68 28.35
C VAL A 89 10.11 11.73 28.34
N TYR A 90 9.90 10.52 28.89
CA TYR A 90 10.79 9.40 28.68
C TYR A 90 10.18 8.40 27.70
N ALA A 91 11.01 7.86 26.82
CA ALA A 91 10.76 6.61 26.11
C ALA A 91 11.61 5.50 26.75
N THR A 92 11.06 4.31 26.90
CA THR A 92 11.77 3.14 27.42
C THR A 92 11.37 1.89 26.65
N TRP A 93 12.22 0.88 26.73
CA TRP A 93 12.06 -0.39 26.03
C TRP A 93 12.14 -1.53 27.05
N ASN A 94 11.77 -2.73 26.61
CA ASN A 94 11.79 -3.92 27.47
C ASN A 94 13.16 -4.09 28.18
N PRO A 95 13.22 -3.99 29.52
CA PRO A 95 14.46 -4.06 30.29
C PRO A 95 15.24 -5.36 30.09
N HIS A 96 14.55 -6.49 29.94
CA HIS A 96 15.16 -7.80 29.71
C HIS A 96 15.91 -7.81 28.37
N LYS A 97 15.22 -7.40 27.29
CA LYS A 97 15.80 -7.34 25.94
C LYS A 97 16.90 -6.30 25.81
N VAL A 98 16.77 -5.14 26.46
CA VAL A 98 17.81 -4.10 26.48
C VAL A 98 19.08 -4.63 27.13
N LYS A 99 18.96 -5.30 28.27
CA LYS A 99 20.10 -5.80 29.05
C LYS A 99 20.94 -6.81 28.27
N GLN A 100 20.31 -7.68 27.49
CA GLN A 100 21.00 -8.64 26.62
C GLN A 100 21.85 -7.95 25.54
N ARG A 101 21.47 -6.72 25.15
CA ARG A 101 22.15 -5.94 24.09
C ARG A 101 23.28 -5.06 24.61
N LEU A 102 23.58 -5.11 25.91
CA LEU A 102 24.69 -4.36 26.49
C LEU A 102 26.03 -4.85 25.92
N ASN A 103 26.83 -3.91 25.43
CA ASN A 103 28.16 -4.12 24.84
C ASN A 103 28.20 -5.05 23.62
N GLU A 104 27.07 -5.33 22.96
CA GLU A 104 27.02 -6.13 21.72
C GLU A 104 27.55 -5.35 20.48
N ALA A 105 27.55 -4.03 20.54
CA ALA A 105 28.11 -3.15 19.51
C ALA A 105 28.57 -1.82 20.13
N LEU A 106 29.38 -1.06 19.39
CA LEU A 106 29.82 0.29 19.82
C LEU A 106 28.63 1.21 20.12
N TYR A 107 27.57 1.13 19.31
CA TYR A 107 26.32 1.84 19.52
C TYR A 107 25.13 0.98 19.12
N VAL A 108 24.19 0.80 20.03
CA VAL A 108 22.93 0.10 19.81
C VAL A 108 21.79 1.12 19.73
N SER A 109 21.08 1.18 18.61
CA SER A 109 19.98 2.13 18.41
C SER A 109 18.66 1.57 18.91
N PHE A 110 17.91 2.39 19.62
CA PHE A 110 16.55 2.11 20.09
C PHE A 110 15.61 3.23 19.62
N TYR A 111 14.49 2.86 18.99
CA TYR A 111 13.65 3.81 18.26
C TYR A 111 12.40 4.23 19.06
N SER A 112 11.93 5.43 18.76
CA SER A 112 10.72 6.06 19.27
C SER A 112 10.00 6.81 18.14
N ARG A 113 8.86 7.42 18.44
CA ARG A 113 8.05 8.26 17.52
C ARG A 113 7.79 9.62 18.14
N LEU A 114 8.01 10.71 17.41
CA LEU A 114 7.81 12.07 17.91
C LEU A 114 6.32 12.32 18.19
N SER A 115 5.45 11.89 17.28
CA SER A 115 3.99 11.92 17.41
C SER A 115 3.52 11.31 18.73
N LYS A 116 4.13 10.20 19.15
CA LYS A 116 3.80 9.50 20.40
C LYS A 116 4.42 10.17 21.63
N GLN A 117 5.57 10.83 21.49
CA GLN A 117 6.17 11.66 22.55
C GLN A 117 5.28 12.87 22.87
N ILE A 118 4.81 13.57 21.83
CA ILE A 118 3.85 14.68 21.94
C ILE A 118 2.56 14.19 22.60
N ALA A 119 1.95 13.11 22.07
CA ALA A 119 0.71 12.56 22.63
C ALA A 119 0.85 12.14 24.11
N ALA A 120 1.97 11.53 24.50
CA ALA A 120 2.19 11.14 25.89
C ALA A 120 2.22 12.35 26.84
N ARG A 121 2.79 13.47 26.38
CA ARG A 121 2.83 14.73 27.14
C ARG A 121 1.46 15.40 27.19
N GLU A 122 0.82 15.59 26.05
CA GLU A 122 -0.47 16.30 25.94
C GLU A 122 -1.58 15.57 26.71
N GLU A 123 -1.59 14.25 26.67
CA GLU A 123 -2.61 13.43 27.32
C GLU A 123 -2.22 12.99 28.76
N ASP A 124 -1.04 13.40 29.25
CA ASP A 124 -0.46 12.99 30.54
C ASP A 124 -0.65 11.49 30.83
N ARG A 125 -0.24 10.61 29.89
CA ARG A 125 -0.44 9.15 30.02
C ARG A 125 0.71 8.32 29.45
N PHE A 126 0.65 7.03 29.75
CA PHE A 126 1.49 6.03 29.10
C PHE A 126 0.98 5.75 27.68
N VAL A 127 1.87 5.90 26.70
CA VAL A 127 1.62 5.60 25.29
C VAL A 127 2.52 4.44 24.87
N ARG A 128 1.91 3.39 24.32
CA ARG A 128 2.64 2.23 23.77
C ARG A 128 2.69 2.35 22.25
N GLU A 129 3.82 1.97 21.68
CA GLU A 129 3.98 1.88 20.22
C GLU A 129 4.74 0.59 19.88
N LYS A 130 4.16 -0.20 18.97
CA LYS A 130 4.82 -1.38 18.41
C LYS A 130 5.71 -0.96 17.23
N LEU A 131 6.95 -1.42 17.23
CA LEU A 131 7.95 -1.16 16.20
C LEU A 131 8.01 -2.33 15.21
N GLN A 132 8.50 -2.04 14.00
CA GLN A 132 8.58 -3.02 12.90
C GLN A 132 9.49 -4.23 13.19
N ASN A 133 10.40 -4.13 14.15
CA ASN A 133 11.34 -5.20 14.54
C ASN A 133 10.82 -6.03 15.72
N ASP A 134 9.51 -6.09 15.91
CA ASP A 134 8.87 -6.75 17.07
C ASP A 134 9.30 -6.16 18.43
N GLY A 135 9.84 -4.94 18.39
CA GLY A 135 10.16 -4.14 19.58
C GLY A 135 8.94 -3.35 20.04
N GLU A 136 8.79 -3.17 21.34
CA GLU A 136 7.80 -2.25 21.92
C GLU A 136 8.55 -1.08 22.57
N VAL A 137 8.03 0.13 22.40
CA VAL A 137 8.47 1.31 23.15
C VAL A 137 7.30 1.84 23.98
N LEU A 138 7.57 2.13 25.25
CA LEU A 138 6.65 2.77 26.17
C LEU A 138 7.11 4.20 26.40
N ILE A 139 6.22 5.16 26.19
CA ILE A 139 6.50 6.59 26.28
C ILE A 139 5.60 7.20 27.34
N PHE A 140 6.14 8.01 28.24
CA PHE A 140 5.39 8.61 29.34
C PHE A 140 6.01 9.92 29.85
N PRO A 141 5.20 10.83 30.42
CA PRO A 141 5.69 12.04 31.09
C PRO A 141 6.75 11.75 32.15
N ARG A 142 7.81 12.57 32.20
CA ARG A 142 8.95 12.37 33.13
C ARG A 142 8.52 12.09 34.57
N LEU A 143 7.51 12.81 35.07
CA LEU A 143 7.01 12.70 36.44
C LEU A 143 6.32 11.35 36.75
N LYS A 144 5.99 10.53 35.74
CA LYS A 144 5.43 9.17 35.95
C LYS A 144 6.50 8.08 36.07
N LEU A 145 7.78 8.46 36.14
CA LEU A 145 8.90 7.52 36.25
C LEU A 145 8.78 6.57 37.44
N SER A 146 8.39 7.06 38.62
CA SER A 146 8.20 6.18 39.80
C SER A 146 7.13 5.12 39.54
N THR A 147 6.02 5.50 38.91
CA THR A 147 4.94 4.57 38.55
C THR A 147 5.42 3.52 37.55
N TYR A 148 6.23 3.91 36.57
CA TYR A 148 6.83 2.97 35.63
C TYR A 148 7.73 1.95 36.33
N LEU A 149 8.69 2.41 37.14
CA LEU A 149 9.69 1.53 37.75
C LEU A 149 9.03 0.43 38.60
N LEU A 150 8.06 0.82 39.44
CA LEU A 150 7.32 -0.10 40.32
C LEU A 150 6.46 -1.12 39.56
N ASN A 151 6.07 -0.81 38.32
CA ASN A 151 5.19 -1.65 37.50
C ASN A 151 5.88 -2.14 36.21
N SER A 152 7.21 -2.10 36.15
CA SER A 152 7.97 -2.35 34.92
C SER A 152 7.69 -3.73 34.33
N GLU A 153 7.50 -4.75 35.18
CA GLU A 153 7.12 -6.10 34.76
C GLU A 153 5.70 -6.20 34.18
N LEU A 154 4.76 -5.37 34.65
CA LEU A 154 3.40 -5.31 34.08
C LEU A 154 3.42 -4.64 32.71
N PHE A 155 4.30 -3.66 32.52
CA PHE A 155 4.46 -3.01 31.22
C PHE A 155 5.12 -3.92 30.19
N PHE A 156 6.12 -4.70 30.62
CA PHE A 156 6.88 -5.63 29.78
C PHE A 156 6.91 -7.03 30.38
N PRO A 157 5.84 -7.83 30.22
CA PRO A 157 5.78 -9.19 30.74
C PRO A 157 6.69 -10.17 29.98
N ASP A 158 7.07 -9.84 28.75
CA ASP A 158 7.91 -10.66 27.90
C ASP A 158 9.36 -10.72 28.40
N LYS A 159 9.76 -11.89 28.91
CA LYS A 159 11.14 -12.20 29.34
C LYS A 159 11.88 -13.12 28.36
N SER A 160 11.42 -13.20 27.11
CA SER A 160 12.13 -13.96 26.08
C SER A 160 13.43 -13.28 25.67
N ASP A 161 14.35 -14.08 25.10
CA ASP A 161 15.63 -13.58 24.63
C ASP A 161 15.48 -12.62 23.45
N TYR A 162 16.26 -11.54 23.46
CA TYR A 162 16.34 -10.61 22.35
C TYR A 162 16.92 -11.31 21.12
N VAL A 163 16.22 -11.17 20.00
CA VAL A 163 16.76 -11.58 18.69
C VAL A 163 16.56 -10.45 17.68
N ALA A 164 17.61 -10.17 16.91
CA ALA A 164 17.65 -9.06 15.97
C ALA A 164 16.84 -9.37 14.70
N MET A 165 15.51 -9.29 14.79
CA MET A 165 14.61 -9.44 13.64
C MET A 165 14.80 -8.28 12.65
N GLY A 166 14.93 -8.61 11.36
CA GLY A 166 15.08 -7.63 10.29
C GLY A 166 16.47 -6.97 10.20
N SER A 167 17.48 -7.54 10.85
CA SER A 167 18.87 -7.09 10.69
C SER A 167 19.36 -7.37 9.26
N LYS A 168 19.78 -6.32 8.54
CA LYS A 168 20.43 -6.44 7.21
C LYS A 168 21.75 -7.22 7.23
N ARG A 169 22.28 -7.58 8.41
CA ARG A 169 23.55 -8.31 8.56
C ARG A 169 23.41 -9.84 8.59
N ARG A 170 22.21 -10.38 8.85
CA ARG A 170 21.94 -11.83 8.88
C ARG A 170 20.66 -12.13 8.10
N VAL A 171 20.67 -11.77 6.81
CA VAL A 171 19.49 -11.85 5.93
C VAL A 171 19.00 -13.31 5.83
N ASP A 172 19.90 -14.25 5.56
CA ASP A 172 19.54 -15.67 5.37
C ASP A 172 19.00 -16.32 6.64
N ALA A 173 19.58 -16.00 7.81
CA ALA A 173 19.11 -16.50 9.10
C ALA A 173 17.69 -16.00 9.42
N ASN A 174 17.43 -14.72 9.15
CA ASN A 174 16.12 -14.09 9.35
C ASN A 174 15.09 -14.65 8.38
N ASP A 175 15.49 -14.88 7.14
CA ASP A 175 14.63 -15.44 6.10
C ASP A 175 14.29 -16.92 6.40
N ALA A 176 15.27 -17.73 6.82
CA ALA A 176 15.05 -19.11 7.24
C ALA A 176 14.08 -19.19 8.43
N TYR A 177 14.25 -18.32 9.43
CA TYR A 177 13.38 -18.29 10.61
C TYR A 177 11.97 -17.79 10.29
N ARG A 178 11.85 -16.84 9.36
CA ARG A 178 10.57 -16.37 8.84
C ARG A 178 9.83 -17.50 8.13
N GLU A 179 10.50 -18.28 7.29
CA GLU A 179 9.88 -19.42 6.60
C GLU A 179 9.51 -20.56 7.55
N LEU A 180 10.27 -20.77 8.64
CA LEU A 180 9.90 -21.74 9.67
C LEU A 180 8.52 -21.46 10.28
N ASN A 181 8.23 -20.18 10.56
CA ASN A 181 6.97 -19.74 11.18
C ASN A 181 5.85 -19.44 10.16
N ASN A 182 6.09 -19.63 8.88
CA ASN A 182 5.15 -19.25 7.84
C ASN A 182 4.02 -20.27 7.71
N ASN A 183 2.82 -19.93 8.18
CA ASN A 183 1.64 -20.80 8.06
C ASN A 183 1.27 -21.15 6.61
N LYS A 184 1.67 -20.34 5.61
CA LYS A 184 1.41 -20.60 4.18
C LYS A 184 2.17 -21.84 3.70
N ASN A 185 3.28 -22.17 4.37
CA ASN A 185 4.08 -23.35 4.08
C ASN A 185 3.36 -24.65 4.47
N ILE A 186 2.32 -24.64 5.30
CA ILE A 186 1.59 -25.87 5.70
C ILE A 186 0.93 -26.53 4.49
N SER A 187 0.30 -25.74 3.61
CA SER A 187 -0.38 -26.26 2.42
C SER A 187 0.61 -26.77 1.37
N LEU A 188 1.76 -26.10 1.23
CA LEU A 188 2.83 -26.53 0.33
C LEU A 188 3.55 -27.77 0.88
N PHE A 189 3.78 -27.82 2.19
CA PHE A 189 4.32 -28.98 2.89
C PHE A 189 3.40 -30.20 2.76
N ALA A 190 2.08 -30.00 2.82
CA ALA A 190 1.13 -31.09 2.57
C ALA A 190 1.29 -31.70 1.17
N LYS A 191 1.44 -30.86 0.13
CA LYS A 191 1.70 -31.31 -1.25
C LYS A 191 3.04 -32.03 -1.34
N TYR A 192 4.09 -31.47 -0.75
CA TYR A 192 5.42 -32.07 -0.69
C TYR A 192 5.40 -33.46 -0.02
N LEU A 193 4.64 -33.62 1.06
CA LEU A 193 4.48 -34.91 1.74
C LEU A 193 3.76 -35.94 0.86
N VAL A 194 2.76 -35.52 0.07
CA VAL A 194 2.08 -36.39 -0.91
C VAL A 194 3.04 -36.82 -2.01
N GLU A 195 3.85 -35.90 -2.55
CA GLU A 195 4.87 -36.21 -3.56
C GLU A 195 5.98 -37.14 -3.06
N LYS A 196 6.19 -37.21 -1.75
CA LYS A 196 7.14 -38.11 -1.09
C LYS A 196 6.51 -39.38 -0.51
N ASP A 197 5.29 -39.72 -0.94
CA ASP A 197 4.53 -40.92 -0.53
C ASP A 197 4.38 -41.05 1.01
N CYS A 198 4.05 -39.96 1.71
CA CYS A 198 3.79 -39.98 3.14
C CYS A 198 2.31 -40.27 3.45
N ASP A 199 2.03 -41.35 4.18
CA ASP A 199 0.66 -41.75 4.53
C ASP A 199 0.01 -40.88 5.62
N LYS A 200 0.80 -40.11 6.39
CA LYS A 200 0.37 -39.38 7.60
C LYS A 200 0.30 -37.85 7.41
N VAL A 201 0.04 -37.37 6.20
CA VAL A 201 0.02 -35.94 5.83
C VAL A 201 -0.78 -35.08 6.81
N ASN A 202 -2.04 -35.46 7.09
CA ASN A 202 -2.93 -34.69 7.95
C ASN A 202 -2.40 -34.54 9.39
N SER A 203 -1.78 -35.59 9.93
CA SER A 203 -1.20 -35.57 11.28
C SER A 203 0.01 -34.63 11.33
N TYR A 204 0.88 -34.69 10.31
CA TYR A 204 2.08 -33.86 10.23
C TYR A 204 1.72 -32.37 10.09
N CYS A 205 0.76 -32.05 9.22
CA CYS A 205 0.25 -30.69 9.06
C CYS A 205 -0.47 -30.19 10.31
N HIS A 206 -1.21 -31.04 11.02
CA HIS A 206 -1.87 -30.68 12.27
C HIS A 206 -0.87 -30.27 13.36
N TRP A 207 0.13 -31.11 13.62
CA TRP A 207 1.16 -30.83 14.63
C TRP A 207 2.02 -29.62 14.26
N LEU A 208 2.40 -29.47 12.99
CA LEU A 208 3.12 -28.28 12.55
C LEU A 208 2.28 -27.01 12.73
N LYS A 209 1.00 -27.06 12.37
CA LYS A 209 0.06 -25.95 12.59
C LYS A 209 -0.10 -25.63 14.08
N TYR A 210 -0.14 -26.66 14.93
CA TYR A 210 -0.19 -26.50 16.38
C TYR A 210 1.06 -25.78 16.91
N LEU A 211 2.27 -26.23 16.53
CA LEU A 211 3.53 -25.60 16.93
C LEU A 211 3.60 -24.11 16.54
N ILE A 212 3.18 -23.78 15.32
CA ILE A 212 3.17 -22.38 14.82
C ILE A 212 2.12 -21.55 15.56
N ASN A 213 0.88 -22.03 15.66
CA ASN A 213 -0.22 -21.26 16.26
C ASN A 213 -0.06 -21.05 17.77
N GLN A 214 0.53 -22.00 18.48
CA GLN A 214 0.87 -21.86 19.90
C GLN A 214 2.16 -21.04 20.11
N ASN A 215 2.77 -20.51 19.04
CA ASN A 215 3.99 -19.72 19.09
C ASN A 215 5.18 -20.44 19.74
N LEU A 216 5.24 -21.77 19.65
CA LEU A 216 6.28 -22.57 20.32
C LEU A 216 7.66 -22.38 19.68
N PHE A 217 7.72 -22.21 18.36
CA PHE A 217 8.95 -21.78 17.69
C PHE A 217 9.38 -20.38 18.12
N SER A 218 8.43 -19.46 18.29
CA SER A 218 8.67 -18.09 18.77
C SER A 218 9.13 -18.03 20.23
N LEU A 219 8.66 -18.96 21.06
CA LEU A 219 9.08 -19.12 22.44
C LEU A 219 10.53 -19.61 22.54
N HIS A 220 10.89 -20.63 21.75
CA HIS A 220 12.25 -21.21 21.72
C HIS A 220 13.08 -20.74 20.52
N ARG A 221 12.82 -19.53 20.05
CA ARG A 221 13.39 -18.98 18.81
C ARG A 221 14.92 -18.93 18.79
N LYS A 222 15.56 -18.90 19.96
CA LYS A 222 17.02 -18.94 20.12
C LYS A 222 17.65 -20.17 19.48
N ASP A 223 16.96 -21.32 19.50
CA ASP A 223 17.49 -22.58 18.99
C ASP A 223 17.65 -22.51 17.47
N PHE A 224 16.74 -21.81 16.80
CA PHE A 224 16.73 -21.63 15.35
C PHE A 224 17.54 -20.42 14.90
N LEU A 225 17.45 -19.28 15.60
CA LEU A 225 18.16 -18.03 15.23
C LEU A 225 19.65 -18.04 15.57
N ALA A 226 20.11 -19.03 16.35
CA ALA A 226 21.53 -19.36 16.47
C ALA A 226 22.12 -19.90 15.16
N CYS A 227 21.30 -20.35 14.21
CA CYS A 227 21.74 -20.82 12.91
C CYS A 227 21.89 -19.65 11.93
N ASP A 228 22.89 -19.72 11.05
CA ASP A 228 23.09 -18.72 10.00
C ASP A 228 22.25 -19.02 8.74
N THR A 229 21.93 -20.29 8.50
CA THR A 229 21.18 -20.74 7.32
C THR A 229 20.21 -21.88 7.65
N ILE A 230 19.25 -22.14 6.75
CA ILE A 230 18.29 -23.24 6.86
C ILE A 230 18.99 -24.62 6.95
N TYR A 231 20.19 -24.76 6.38
CA TYR A 231 20.94 -26.01 6.37
C TYR A 231 21.44 -26.45 7.75
N GLN A 232 21.49 -25.54 8.72
CA GLN A 232 21.88 -25.83 10.10
C GLN A 232 20.68 -26.22 10.99
N TYR A 233 19.45 -26.17 10.47
CA TYR A 233 18.24 -26.37 11.27
C TYR A 233 18.08 -27.82 11.76
N ASP A 234 18.74 -28.81 11.16
CA ASP A 234 18.75 -30.17 11.70
C ASP A 234 19.31 -30.21 13.13
N ALA A 235 20.40 -29.47 13.39
CA ALA A 235 20.97 -29.31 14.72
C ALA A 235 20.14 -28.38 15.62
N ALA A 236 19.36 -27.46 15.03
CA ALA A 236 18.40 -26.64 15.78
C ALA A 236 17.24 -27.48 16.32
N ILE A 237 16.71 -28.42 15.53
CA ILE A 237 15.65 -29.34 15.98
C ILE A 237 16.11 -30.14 17.19
N ASP A 238 17.34 -30.65 17.19
CA ASP A 238 17.87 -31.41 18.33
C ASP A 238 18.01 -30.57 19.61
N ARG A 239 18.19 -29.24 19.49
CA ARG A 239 18.15 -28.31 20.63
C ARG A 239 16.72 -28.01 21.05
N PHE A 240 15.85 -27.73 20.08
CA PHE A 240 14.43 -27.43 20.31
C PHE A 240 13.70 -28.56 21.04
N LEU A 241 13.97 -29.82 20.67
CA LEU A 241 13.38 -31.00 21.30
C LEU A 241 13.89 -31.26 22.73
N LYS A 242 14.95 -30.59 23.18
CA LYS A 242 15.45 -30.71 24.56
C LYS A 242 14.69 -29.80 25.54
N ASN A 243 13.91 -28.82 25.07
CA ASN A 243 13.13 -27.95 25.95
C ASN A 243 12.02 -28.75 26.65
N GLU A 244 11.78 -28.49 27.94
CA GLU A 244 10.91 -29.31 28.81
C GLU A 244 9.45 -29.38 28.33
N ASP A 245 8.91 -28.26 27.87
CA ASP A 245 7.57 -28.14 27.30
C ASP A 245 7.44 -28.90 25.98
N ILE A 246 8.50 -28.91 25.16
CA ILE A 246 8.53 -29.65 23.88
C ILE A 246 8.70 -31.15 24.11
N GLN A 247 9.48 -31.58 25.11
CA GLN A 247 9.59 -32.99 25.49
C GLN A 247 8.23 -33.57 25.90
N THR A 248 7.41 -32.78 26.59
CA THR A 248 6.05 -33.17 26.97
C THR A 248 5.18 -33.38 25.71
N LEU A 249 5.26 -32.46 24.75
CA LEU A 249 4.55 -32.56 23.46
C LEU A 249 5.03 -33.71 22.58
N GLU A 250 6.29 -34.12 22.66
CA GLU A 250 6.83 -35.29 21.94
C GLU A 250 6.15 -36.59 22.44
N ILE A 251 5.80 -36.67 23.72
CA ILE A 251 5.06 -37.82 24.27
C ILE A 251 3.63 -37.83 23.74
N ASP A 252 2.95 -36.67 23.74
CA ASP A 252 1.56 -36.53 23.25
C ASP A 252 1.42 -36.76 21.74
N SER A 253 2.51 -36.57 20.99
CA SER A 253 2.57 -36.78 19.54
C SER A 253 3.07 -38.16 19.11
N GLU A 254 3.08 -39.15 20.03
CA GLU A 254 3.55 -40.52 19.77
C GLU A 254 5.00 -40.57 19.23
N GLN A 255 5.87 -39.67 19.69
CA GLN A 255 7.27 -39.53 19.26
C GLN A 255 7.44 -39.24 17.74
N GLN A 256 6.43 -38.63 17.12
CA GLN A 256 6.48 -38.26 15.71
C GLN A 256 7.02 -36.84 15.47
N LEU A 257 7.08 -35.99 16.50
CA LEU A 257 7.40 -34.56 16.35
C LEU A 257 8.81 -34.36 15.77
N ARG A 258 9.79 -35.17 16.18
CA ARG A 258 11.12 -35.19 15.56
C ARG A 258 11.07 -35.44 14.06
N ASN A 259 10.29 -36.43 13.62
CA ASN A 259 10.19 -36.79 12.21
C ASN A 259 9.44 -35.71 11.43
N ILE A 260 8.39 -35.13 12.02
CA ILE A 260 7.62 -34.02 11.45
C ILE A 260 8.54 -32.83 11.18
N LEU A 261 9.31 -32.42 12.19
CA LEU A 261 10.21 -31.26 12.10
C LEU A 261 11.32 -31.48 11.08
N ARG A 262 11.94 -32.67 11.04
CA ARG A 262 12.98 -32.98 10.04
C ARG A 262 12.44 -32.94 8.62
N ARG A 263 11.28 -33.56 8.38
CA ARG A 263 10.62 -33.50 7.06
C ARG A 263 10.24 -32.07 6.68
N TYR A 264 9.82 -31.26 7.65
CA TYR A 264 9.51 -29.86 7.40
C TYR A 264 10.76 -29.04 7.04
N VAL A 265 11.89 -29.26 7.73
CA VAL A 265 13.16 -28.61 7.37
C VAL A 265 13.68 -29.06 6.00
N GLU A 266 13.55 -30.34 5.65
CA GLU A 266 13.85 -30.83 4.28
C GLU A 266 13.03 -30.09 3.22
N PHE A 267 11.73 -29.93 3.45
CA PHE A 267 10.85 -29.14 2.59
C PHE A 267 11.31 -27.68 2.51
N LEU A 268 11.66 -27.04 3.64
CA LEU A 268 12.14 -25.67 3.64
C LEU A 268 13.44 -25.53 2.84
N LYS A 269 14.38 -26.49 2.92
CA LYS A 269 15.60 -26.46 2.09
C LYS A 269 15.28 -26.40 0.60
N THR A 270 14.29 -27.14 0.11
CA THR A 270 13.90 -27.09 -1.31
C THR A 270 13.40 -25.71 -1.76
N ILE A 271 12.76 -24.95 -0.85
CA ILE A 271 12.35 -23.58 -1.14
C ILE A 271 13.59 -22.68 -1.30
N PHE A 272 14.62 -22.86 -0.49
CA PHE A 272 15.83 -22.03 -0.57
C PHE A 272 16.73 -22.42 -1.76
N GLU A 273 16.83 -23.70 -2.08
CA GLU A 273 17.53 -24.18 -3.28
C GLU A 273 16.92 -23.56 -4.55
N SER A 274 15.58 -23.49 -4.64
CA SER A 274 14.91 -22.85 -5.78
C SER A 274 15.14 -21.33 -5.90
N LYS A 275 15.64 -20.68 -4.85
CA LYS A 275 15.97 -19.24 -4.84
C LYS A 275 17.42 -18.97 -5.23
N GLU A 276 18.34 -19.94 -5.08
CA GLU A 276 19.76 -19.79 -5.41
C GLU A 276 20.06 -19.94 -6.92
N ASP A 277 19.18 -20.58 -7.70
CA ASP A 277 19.30 -20.74 -9.17
C ASP A 277 19.10 -19.45 -9.99
N VAL A 278 18.87 -18.31 -9.32
CA VAL A 278 18.84 -16.97 -9.94
C VAL A 278 20.17 -16.27 -9.62
N VAL A 279 21.17 -16.47 -10.48
CA VAL A 279 22.48 -15.82 -10.40
C VAL A 279 22.31 -14.29 -10.45
N PRO A 280 22.73 -13.53 -9.42
CA PRO A 280 22.89 -12.08 -9.53
C PRO A 280 24.25 -11.79 -10.17
N ASP A 281 24.26 -11.02 -11.26
CA ASP A 281 25.49 -10.41 -11.76
C ASP A 281 26.07 -9.48 -10.67
N GLU A 282 27.24 -9.86 -10.15
CA GLU A 282 28.11 -8.98 -9.38
C GLU A 282 28.74 -7.97 -10.34
N ASP A 283 28.36 -6.69 -10.19
CA ASP A 283 29.24 -5.51 -10.30
C ASP A 283 28.38 -4.25 -10.20
N ASP A 284 28.44 -3.54 -9.07
CA ASP A 284 29.15 -2.25 -9.00
C ASP A 284 28.74 -1.48 -7.73
N VAL A 285 29.67 -1.42 -6.79
CA VAL A 285 29.69 -0.44 -5.71
C VAL A 285 30.72 0.60 -6.11
N GLN A 286 30.31 1.81 -6.50
CA GLN A 286 31.06 3.03 -6.16
C GLN A 286 30.33 4.36 -6.49
N GLU A 287 30.22 5.17 -5.42
CA GLU A 287 30.38 6.62 -5.24
C GLU A 287 30.42 7.57 -6.46
N THR A 288 29.65 8.67 -6.35
CA THR A 288 29.76 9.91 -7.15
C THR A 288 31.01 10.72 -6.79
N PRO A 289 31.59 11.51 -7.74
CA PRO A 289 31.43 12.98 -7.67
C PRO A 289 31.49 13.78 -9.01
N HIS A 290 31.05 15.05 -8.91
CA HIS A 290 30.92 16.13 -9.91
C HIS A 290 32.22 16.57 -10.65
N GLU A 291 32.10 17.06 -11.92
CA GLU A 291 32.31 18.49 -12.30
C GLU A 291 32.13 18.79 -13.81
N LYS A 292 31.96 20.09 -14.11
CA LYS A 292 31.49 20.76 -15.35
C LYS A 292 32.55 20.90 -16.46
N SER A 293 32.12 20.93 -17.73
CA SER A 293 32.68 21.85 -18.74
C SER A 293 31.76 22.07 -19.95
N SER A 294 31.68 23.33 -20.38
CA SER A 294 30.84 23.95 -21.42
C SER A 294 31.35 23.80 -22.86
N SER A 295 30.45 23.76 -23.86
CA SER A 295 30.68 24.39 -25.18
C SER A 295 29.41 24.51 -26.06
N SER A 296 29.22 25.73 -26.60
CA SER A 296 28.48 26.17 -27.80
C SER A 296 26.96 25.96 -27.88
N GLU A 297 26.24 27.06 -27.59
CA GLU A 297 24.81 27.27 -27.74
C GLU A 297 24.37 27.32 -29.21
N GLU A 298 23.65 26.30 -29.66
CA GLU A 298 22.62 26.49 -30.67
C GLU A 298 21.47 27.25 -30.01
N SER A 299 21.02 28.37 -30.60
CA SER A 299 19.92 29.17 -30.07
C SER A 299 18.60 28.41 -30.24
N ILE A 300 18.34 27.47 -29.34
CA ILE A 300 17.11 26.70 -29.27
C ILE A 300 16.00 27.65 -28.80
N ASP A 301 14.97 27.82 -29.63
CA ASP A 301 13.79 28.61 -29.28
C ASP A 301 12.85 27.78 -28.39
N TYR A 302 13.00 27.97 -27.08
CA TYR A 302 12.21 27.30 -26.06
C TYR A 302 10.78 27.87 -25.92
N ASP A 303 10.53 29.10 -26.37
CA ASP A 303 9.35 29.87 -25.97
C ASP A 303 8.22 29.80 -27.00
N SER A 304 8.54 29.86 -28.30
CA SER A 304 7.54 29.88 -29.38
C SER A 304 6.54 28.71 -29.38
N PRO A 305 6.91 27.45 -29.04
CA PRO A 305 5.96 26.33 -29.00
C PRO A 305 4.83 26.48 -27.96
N TYR A 306 5.04 27.33 -26.95
CA TYR A 306 4.10 27.54 -25.83
C TYR A 306 3.33 28.85 -25.92
N TYR A 307 3.56 29.66 -26.96
CA TYR A 307 2.78 30.84 -27.27
C TYR A 307 1.58 30.46 -28.16
N LYS A 308 0.36 30.58 -27.62
CA LYS A 308 -0.89 30.27 -28.35
C LYS A 308 -1.94 31.34 -28.06
N ASN A 309 -2.57 31.87 -29.10
CA ASN A 309 -3.67 32.84 -29.03
C ASN A 309 -3.36 34.09 -28.17
N GLY A 310 -2.14 34.62 -28.22
CA GLY A 310 -1.74 35.79 -27.44
C GLY A 310 -1.39 35.50 -25.98
N LYS A 311 -1.31 34.23 -25.56
CA LYS A 311 -0.95 33.84 -24.19
C LYS A 311 0.18 32.83 -24.17
N ILE A 312 1.04 32.94 -23.15
CA ILE A 312 2.08 31.95 -22.86
C ILE A 312 1.48 30.88 -21.94
N THR A 313 1.73 29.63 -22.26
CA THR A 313 1.11 28.48 -21.57
C THR A 313 2.06 27.70 -20.67
N LYS A 314 3.38 27.86 -20.84
CA LYS A 314 4.40 27.25 -19.98
C LYS A 314 5.71 28.02 -20.08
N VAL A 315 6.39 28.22 -18.94
CA VAL A 315 7.77 28.75 -18.90
C VAL A 315 8.72 27.56 -19.03
N THR A 316 9.51 27.53 -20.09
CA THR A 316 10.50 26.45 -20.30
C THR A 316 11.88 26.98 -20.65
N ASN A 317 12.03 28.30 -20.82
CA ASN A 317 13.31 28.89 -21.12
C ASN A 317 14.19 28.94 -19.85
N PRO A 318 15.38 28.29 -19.87
CA PRO A 318 16.25 28.23 -18.70
C PRO A 318 16.70 29.59 -18.18
N GLU A 319 16.85 30.58 -19.06
CA GLU A 319 17.35 31.90 -18.72
C GLU A 319 16.37 32.69 -17.84
N ILE A 320 15.07 32.65 -18.19
CA ILE A 320 14.04 33.31 -17.38
C ILE A 320 13.75 32.51 -16.10
N LEU A 321 13.75 31.17 -16.16
CA LEU A 321 13.56 30.30 -14.98
C LEU A 321 14.60 30.59 -13.89
N HIS A 322 15.87 30.71 -14.26
CA HIS A 322 16.96 31.04 -13.33
C HIS A 322 16.83 32.45 -12.71
N GLN A 323 16.19 33.40 -13.41
CA GLN A 323 15.97 34.75 -12.87
C GLN A 323 14.78 34.82 -11.90
N ILE A 324 13.75 33.99 -12.09
CA ILE A 324 12.56 34.00 -11.22
C ILE A 324 12.65 32.99 -10.07
N GLU A 325 13.53 31.99 -10.14
CA GLU A 325 13.74 30.98 -9.08
C GLU A 325 14.01 31.58 -7.69
N PRO A 326 14.92 32.57 -7.52
CA PRO A 326 15.21 33.13 -6.19
C PRO A 326 14.01 33.80 -5.51
N HIS A 327 13.00 34.21 -6.30
CA HIS A 327 11.79 34.86 -5.79
C HIS A 327 10.64 33.87 -5.53
N LEU A 328 10.67 32.67 -6.12
CA LEU A 328 9.56 31.73 -6.12
C LEU A 328 9.87 30.36 -5.47
N ASN A 329 11.13 29.92 -5.46
CA ASN A 329 11.60 28.67 -4.86
C ASN A 329 12.22 28.90 -3.47
N THR A 330 11.52 29.67 -2.64
CA THR A 330 11.94 29.98 -1.26
C THR A 330 10.76 29.81 -0.30
N THR A 331 11.05 29.79 1.00
CA THR A 331 10.02 29.61 2.04
C THR A 331 8.96 30.72 2.06
N TYR A 332 9.25 31.90 1.47
CA TYR A 332 8.31 33.02 1.34
C TYR A 332 8.29 33.54 -0.11
N GLN A 333 7.24 33.19 -0.86
CA GLN A 333 7.13 33.51 -2.28
C GLN A 333 6.83 34.98 -2.55
N GLU A 334 7.66 35.64 -3.35
CA GLU A 334 7.48 37.02 -3.80
C GLU A 334 6.91 37.07 -5.23
N LEU A 335 5.57 37.09 -5.33
CA LEU A 335 4.88 36.97 -6.62
C LEU A 335 5.07 38.19 -7.55
N LEU A 336 5.07 39.41 -7.00
CA LEU A 336 5.12 40.64 -7.80
C LEU A 336 6.44 40.83 -8.58
N PRO A 337 7.64 40.64 -8.00
CA PRO A 337 8.91 40.68 -8.73
C PRO A 337 8.98 39.64 -9.86
N ALA A 338 8.55 38.41 -9.59
CA ALA A 338 8.56 37.33 -10.58
C ALA A 338 7.59 37.60 -11.75
N LEU A 339 6.40 38.12 -11.46
CA LEU A 339 5.42 38.53 -12.47
C LEU A 339 5.95 39.65 -13.37
N ASN A 340 6.63 40.65 -12.79
CA ASN A 340 7.21 41.76 -13.56
C ASN A 340 8.34 41.27 -14.49
N LEU A 341 9.18 40.34 -14.01
CA LEU A 341 10.25 39.72 -14.81
C LEU A 341 9.67 38.91 -15.98
N LEU A 342 8.67 38.06 -15.73
CA LEU A 342 7.99 37.29 -16.78
C LEU A 342 7.31 38.18 -17.82
N ASN A 343 6.56 39.19 -17.35
CA ASN A 343 5.87 40.11 -18.24
C ASN A 343 6.83 40.91 -19.13
N ARG A 344 7.93 41.43 -18.55
CA ARG A 344 8.97 42.14 -19.30
C ARG A 344 9.67 41.25 -20.32
N TYR A 345 9.97 40.01 -19.96
CA TYR A 345 10.65 39.04 -20.84
C TYR A 345 9.79 38.67 -22.04
N TYR A 346 8.52 38.27 -21.80
CA TYR A 346 7.65 37.79 -22.87
C TYR A 346 7.03 38.93 -23.69
N SER A 347 6.79 40.12 -23.11
CA SER A 347 6.29 41.28 -23.86
C SER A 347 7.29 41.83 -24.88
N ALA A 348 8.58 41.57 -24.67
CA ALA A 348 9.62 41.92 -25.64
C ALA A 348 9.68 40.95 -26.83
N LYS A 349 9.11 39.74 -26.68
CA LYS A 349 9.18 38.66 -27.69
C LYS A 349 7.86 38.41 -28.42
N PHE A 350 6.71 38.64 -27.78
CA PHE A 350 5.38 38.32 -28.33
C PHE A 350 4.35 39.41 -28.02
N GLU A 351 3.29 39.50 -28.84
CA GLU A 351 2.13 40.36 -28.57
C GLU A 351 1.17 39.70 -27.57
N LEU A 352 1.27 40.08 -26.29
CA LEU A 352 0.55 39.41 -25.21
C LEU A 352 -0.85 40.00 -24.93
N LYS A 353 -1.81 39.11 -24.71
CA LYS A 353 -3.17 39.37 -24.19
C LYS A 353 -3.41 38.60 -22.88
N MET A 354 -2.41 38.58 -22.00
CA MET A 354 -2.47 37.89 -20.72
C MET A 354 -3.02 38.79 -19.61
N GLU A 355 -3.96 38.27 -18.84
CA GLU A 355 -4.48 38.92 -17.63
C GLU A 355 -3.69 38.46 -16.39
N PHE A 356 -3.76 39.21 -15.29
CA PHE A 356 -3.03 38.90 -14.05
C PHE A 356 -3.22 37.45 -13.59
N LYS A 357 -4.44 36.91 -13.74
CA LYS A 357 -4.77 35.52 -13.39
C LYS A 357 -4.02 34.49 -14.23
N ASP A 358 -3.78 34.79 -15.50
CA ASP A 358 -3.05 33.88 -16.39
C ASP A 358 -1.57 33.81 -15.99
N TRP A 359 -0.99 34.94 -15.55
CA TRP A 359 0.40 34.99 -15.09
C TRP A 359 0.62 34.27 -13.76
N VAL A 360 -0.31 34.42 -12.81
CA VAL A 360 -0.26 33.70 -11.53
C VAL A 360 -0.38 32.19 -11.77
N LYS A 361 -1.25 31.78 -12.70
CA LYS A 361 -1.36 30.37 -13.11
C LYS A 361 -0.05 29.85 -13.70
N LEU A 362 0.60 30.64 -14.56
CA LEU A 362 1.88 30.30 -15.17
C LEU A 362 2.96 30.02 -14.12
N ILE A 363 3.03 30.84 -13.06
CA ILE A 363 3.97 30.69 -11.94
C ILE A 363 3.68 29.41 -11.13
N HIS A 364 2.43 29.13 -10.81
CA HIS A 364 2.06 27.95 -10.03
C HIS A 364 2.26 26.63 -10.77
N GLU A 365 2.31 26.65 -12.10
CA GLU A 365 2.56 25.47 -12.93
C GLU A 365 4.06 25.17 -13.13
N ILE A 366 4.96 25.99 -12.56
CA ILE A 366 6.40 25.73 -12.55
C ILE A 366 6.71 24.68 -11.47
N ASP A 367 7.11 23.49 -11.91
CA ASP A 367 7.68 22.46 -11.04
C ASP A 367 9.20 22.58 -11.01
N TRP A 368 9.74 23.12 -9.91
CA TRP A 368 11.18 23.38 -9.73
C TRP A 368 12.04 22.10 -9.75
N ASN A 369 11.45 20.92 -9.51
CA ASN A 369 12.19 19.67 -9.55
C ASN A 369 12.43 19.16 -10.99
N THR A 370 11.68 19.67 -11.97
CA THR A 370 11.70 19.16 -13.36
C THR A 370 11.76 20.26 -14.42
N CYS A 371 11.80 21.54 -14.03
CA CYS A 371 11.68 22.69 -14.93
C CYS A 371 12.88 22.87 -15.88
N TYR A 372 14.08 22.41 -15.51
CA TYR A 372 15.28 22.51 -16.34
C TYR A 372 15.40 21.39 -17.38
N ASP A 373 14.59 20.33 -17.28
CA ASP A 373 14.68 19.12 -18.12
C ASP A 373 13.76 19.15 -19.36
N SER A 374 12.89 20.17 -19.47
CA SER A 374 11.80 20.20 -20.43
C SER A 374 12.19 20.72 -21.83
N LYS A 375 12.58 19.85 -22.78
CA LYS A 375 12.58 20.19 -24.22
C LYS A 375 11.15 20.28 -24.79
N PRO A 376 10.87 21.11 -25.80
CA PRO A 376 9.50 21.34 -26.26
C PRO A 376 8.88 20.12 -26.97
N VAL A 377 7.69 19.70 -26.52
CA VAL A 377 6.91 18.60 -27.11
C VAL A 377 5.58 19.13 -27.64
N ILE A 378 5.36 19.03 -28.95
CA ILE A 378 4.12 19.40 -29.64
C ILE A 378 3.17 18.20 -29.63
N LYS A 379 1.96 18.34 -29.07
CA LYS A 379 0.79 17.47 -29.37
C LYS A 379 -0.51 18.28 -29.40
N GLU A 380 -1.33 17.99 -30.42
CA GLU A 380 -2.62 18.61 -30.74
C GLU A 380 -3.79 18.14 -29.85
N ASP A 381 -4.87 18.93 -29.82
CA ASP A 381 -5.95 18.93 -28.83
C ASP A 381 -7.09 17.89 -29.04
N LYS A 382 -7.43 17.23 -27.91
CA LYS A 382 -8.76 16.91 -27.30
C LYS A 382 -9.87 16.14 -28.04
N VAL A 383 -10.22 14.98 -27.45
CA VAL A 383 -11.57 14.73 -26.86
C VAL A 383 -11.40 13.99 -25.52
N THR A 384 -11.96 14.55 -24.44
CA THR A 384 -11.76 14.10 -23.05
C THR A 384 -12.48 12.78 -22.73
N LYS A 385 -11.75 11.66 -22.84
CA LYS A 385 -11.99 10.49 -22.00
C LYS A 385 -11.10 10.62 -20.77
N ARG A 386 -11.69 10.55 -19.56
CA ARG A 386 -10.91 10.43 -18.31
C ARG A 386 -9.90 9.29 -18.52
N LYS A 387 -8.61 9.60 -18.59
CA LYS A 387 -7.57 8.57 -18.53
C LYS A 387 -7.75 7.89 -17.17
N VAL A 388 -8.07 6.60 -17.18
CA VAL A 388 -8.03 5.78 -15.96
C VAL A 388 -6.57 5.74 -15.57
N THR A 389 -6.20 6.51 -14.55
CA THR A 389 -4.82 6.62 -14.07
C THR A 389 -4.47 5.51 -13.08
N HIS A 390 -5.47 4.94 -12.38
CA HIS A 390 -5.26 3.98 -11.31
C HIS A 390 -6.24 2.79 -11.40
N ILE A 391 -5.73 1.57 -11.22
CA ILE A 391 -6.44 0.30 -11.24
C ILE A 391 -6.44 -0.28 -9.81
N LEU A 392 -7.55 -0.93 -9.41
CA LEU A 392 -7.65 -1.60 -8.12
C LEU A 392 -6.98 -2.99 -8.21
N ARG A 393 -6.00 -3.23 -7.34
CA ARG A 393 -5.33 -4.51 -7.17
C ARG A 393 -5.53 -4.99 -5.73
N VAL A 394 -5.86 -6.27 -5.57
CA VAL A 394 -5.98 -6.92 -4.27
C VAL A 394 -5.13 -8.17 -4.26
N THR A 395 -4.12 -8.20 -3.42
CA THR A 395 -3.20 -9.32 -3.27
C THR A 395 -3.56 -10.08 -2.00
N PHE A 396 -4.13 -11.25 -2.14
CA PHE A 396 -4.46 -12.15 -1.04
C PHE A 396 -3.18 -12.78 -0.48
N GLY A 397 -3.27 -13.20 0.77
CA GLY A 397 -2.17 -13.80 1.51
C GLY A 397 -1.66 -15.09 0.89
N ASP A 398 -2.53 -15.83 0.21
CA ASP A 398 -2.19 -17.01 -0.60
C ASP A 398 -1.33 -16.67 -1.85
N GLY A 399 -1.00 -15.39 -2.07
CA GLY A 399 -0.23 -14.90 -3.21
C GLY A 399 -1.10 -14.62 -4.45
N ARG A 400 -2.41 -14.88 -4.38
CA ARG A 400 -3.35 -14.64 -5.46
C ARG A 400 -3.59 -13.14 -5.61
N VAL A 401 -3.48 -12.62 -6.83
CA VAL A 401 -3.67 -11.19 -7.12
C VAL A 401 -4.93 -10.98 -7.95
N LEU A 402 -6.00 -10.45 -7.35
CA LEU A 402 -7.17 -10.01 -8.10
C LEU A 402 -6.95 -8.59 -8.62
N GLN A 403 -6.92 -8.44 -9.95
CA GLN A 403 -6.84 -7.15 -10.63
C GLN A 403 -7.62 -7.17 -11.93
N HIS A 404 -8.31 -6.07 -12.26
CA HIS A 404 -9.11 -5.97 -13.49
C HIS A 404 -9.31 -4.49 -13.88
N LEU A 405 -9.41 -4.22 -15.19
CA LEU A 405 -9.63 -2.85 -15.73
C LEU A 405 -10.91 -2.18 -15.19
N ASN A 406 -11.90 -3.00 -14.81
CA ASN A 406 -13.10 -2.57 -14.10
C ASN A 406 -12.95 -2.87 -12.60
N SER A 407 -12.73 -1.83 -11.79
CA SER A 407 -12.56 -1.91 -10.34
C SER A 407 -13.80 -2.41 -9.60
N ALA A 408 -15.01 -2.22 -10.16
CA ALA A 408 -16.25 -2.74 -9.58
C ALA A 408 -16.26 -4.28 -9.51
N ARG A 409 -15.65 -4.95 -10.50
CA ARG A 409 -15.56 -6.41 -10.52
C ARG A 409 -14.62 -6.95 -9.46
N VAL A 410 -13.45 -6.34 -9.31
CA VAL A 410 -12.48 -6.72 -8.26
C VAL A 410 -13.11 -6.53 -6.89
N PHE A 411 -13.74 -5.38 -6.67
CA PHE A 411 -14.40 -5.05 -5.41
C PHE A 411 -15.51 -6.05 -5.04
N ALA A 412 -16.42 -6.36 -5.96
CA ALA A 412 -17.48 -7.33 -5.71
C ALA A 412 -16.94 -8.75 -5.48
N LYS A 413 -15.89 -9.16 -6.22
CA LYS A 413 -15.30 -10.49 -6.08
C LYS A 413 -14.59 -10.68 -4.75
N VAL A 414 -13.87 -9.66 -4.28
CA VAL A 414 -13.22 -9.69 -2.96
C VAL A 414 -14.26 -9.82 -1.87
N ILE A 415 -15.35 -9.05 -1.93
CA ILE A 415 -16.44 -9.12 -0.96
C ILE A 415 -17.12 -10.51 -0.97
N GLU A 416 -17.36 -11.09 -2.15
CA GLU A 416 -17.90 -12.44 -2.29
C GLU A 416 -17.03 -13.49 -1.58
N GLU A 417 -15.71 -13.35 -1.62
CA GLU A 417 -14.76 -14.27 -0.99
C GLU A 417 -14.50 -13.99 0.50
N CYS A 418 -14.96 -12.84 1.02
CA CYS A 418 -14.62 -12.32 2.34
C CYS A 418 -15.83 -12.29 3.29
N TYR A 419 -16.65 -13.34 3.29
CA TYR A 419 -17.80 -13.51 4.18
C TYR A 419 -18.82 -12.35 4.11
N PRO A 420 -19.64 -12.27 3.03
CA PRO A 420 -20.61 -11.19 2.80
C PRO A 420 -21.58 -10.93 3.98
N ASP A 421 -21.91 -11.99 4.71
CA ASP A 421 -22.80 -11.97 5.88
C ASP A 421 -22.22 -11.06 6.98
N LEU A 422 -20.93 -11.21 7.30
CA LEU A 422 -20.23 -10.41 8.32
C LEU A 422 -20.04 -8.97 7.86
N ILE A 423 -19.76 -8.75 6.57
CA ILE A 423 -19.60 -7.40 6.02
C ILE A 423 -20.94 -6.62 6.08
N THR A 424 -22.07 -7.32 5.95
CA THR A 424 -23.39 -6.71 6.10
C THR A 424 -23.62 -6.23 7.55
N GLU A 425 -23.17 -7.01 8.54
CA GLU A 425 -23.28 -6.68 9.98
C GLU A 425 -22.37 -5.52 10.41
N MET A 426 -21.27 -5.28 9.69
CA MET A 426 -20.36 -4.15 9.95
C MET A 426 -21.00 -2.77 9.70
N GLY A 427 -22.15 -2.71 9.01
CA GLY A 427 -22.90 -1.47 8.80
C GLY A 427 -22.17 -0.43 7.95
N LEU A 428 -21.25 -0.85 7.08
CA LEU A 428 -20.54 0.05 6.16
C LEU A 428 -21.52 0.57 5.10
N THR A 429 -21.64 1.89 4.96
CA THR A 429 -22.55 2.53 4.00
C THR A 429 -21.84 3.44 3.01
N ALA A 430 -22.31 3.47 1.77
CA ALA A 430 -21.96 4.44 0.74
C ALA A 430 -23.21 5.13 0.19
N ALA A 431 -23.21 6.46 0.13
CA ALA A 431 -24.37 7.26 -0.31
C ALA A 431 -25.69 6.91 0.40
N GLY A 432 -25.61 6.48 1.67
CA GLY A 432 -26.75 6.09 2.49
C GLY A 432 -27.28 4.66 2.23
N VAL A 433 -26.55 3.83 1.47
CA VAL A 433 -26.88 2.42 1.22
C VAL A 433 -25.75 1.53 1.72
N ASN A 434 -26.07 0.40 2.34
CA ASN A 434 -25.04 -0.56 2.79
C ASN A 434 -24.18 -1.04 1.62
N ILE A 435 -22.88 -1.26 1.88
CA ILE A 435 -21.94 -1.78 0.88
C ILE A 435 -22.36 -3.18 0.42
N VAL A 436 -22.89 -3.99 1.33
CA VAL A 436 -23.51 -5.28 1.04
C VAL A 436 -24.94 -5.25 1.56
N SER A 437 -25.91 -5.57 0.69
CA SER A 437 -27.33 -5.63 1.06
C SER A 437 -27.98 -6.92 0.55
N THR A 438 -29.02 -7.39 1.22
CA THR A 438 -29.82 -8.53 0.78
C THR A 438 -30.91 -8.14 -0.23
N GLU A 439 -31.20 -6.85 -0.35
CA GLU A 439 -32.21 -6.29 -1.26
C GLU A 439 -31.62 -5.16 -2.11
N LEU A 440 -32.20 -4.93 -3.29
CA LEU A 440 -31.81 -3.84 -4.18
C LEU A 440 -32.36 -2.50 -3.69
N SER A 441 -31.53 -1.47 -3.74
CA SER A 441 -31.94 -0.08 -3.49
C SER A 441 -32.78 0.44 -4.65
N GLU A 442 -33.92 1.06 -4.37
CA GLU A 442 -34.76 1.70 -5.41
C GLU A 442 -33.96 2.71 -6.26
N LYS A 443 -33.07 3.48 -5.62
CA LYS A 443 -32.31 4.56 -6.25
C LYS A 443 -31.05 4.08 -6.97
N TYR A 444 -30.40 3.04 -6.46
CA TYR A 444 -29.08 2.58 -6.93
C TYR A 444 -29.08 1.14 -7.47
N SER A 445 -30.26 0.58 -7.77
CA SER A 445 -30.42 -0.79 -8.29
C SER A 445 -29.55 -1.09 -9.51
N THR A 446 -29.31 -0.11 -10.39
CA THR A 446 -28.46 -0.27 -11.58
C THR A 446 -26.96 -0.31 -11.28
N ASP A 447 -26.56 0.17 -10.10
CA ASP A 447 -25.17 0.25 -9.68
C ASP A 447 -24.83 -0.77 -8.58
N GLN A 448 -25.71 -1.73 -8.34
CA GLN A 448 -25.50 -2.85 -7.43
C GLN A 448 -25.22 -4.14 -8.20
N MET A 449 -24.13 -4.82 -7.86
CA MET A 449 -23.75 -6.09 -8.47
C MET A 449 -24.20 -7.26 -7.60
N PRO A 450 -24.95 -8.25 -8.15
CA PRO A 450 -25.28 -9.45 -7.41
C PRO A 450 -24.04 -10.33 -7.21
N ILE A 451 -23.92 -10.94 -6.03
CA ILE A 451 -22.89 -11.91 -5.65
C ILE A 451 -23.54 -13.13 -4.98
N CYS A 452 -22.81 -14.24 -4.84
CA CYS A 452 -23.31 -15.48 -4.21
C CYS A 452 -24.67 -15.92 -4.80
N ASP A 453 -24.74 -16.07 -6.12
CA ASP A 453 -25.95 -16.47 -6.87
C ASP A 453 -27.18 -15.58 -6.63
N GLY A 454 -26.96 -14.29 -6.31
CA GLY A 454 -28.02 -13.31 -6.12
C GLY A 454 -28.56 -13.21 -4.69
N LYS A 455 -27.90 -13.86 -3.72
CA LYS A 455 -28.23 -13.75 -2.29
C LYS A 455 -27.88 -12.38 -1.70
N TYR A 456 -26.82 -11.74 -2.22
CA TYR A 456 -26.39 -10.40 -1.79
C TYR A 456 -26.11 -9.48 -2.98
N TYR A 457 -26.15 -8.19 -2.72
CA TYR A 457 -25.91 -7.11 -3.68
C TYR A 457 -24.84 -6.17 -3.15
N VAL A 458 -23.79 -5.94 -3.95
CA VAL A 458 -22.67 -5.07 -3.61
C VAL A 458 -22.83 -3.71 -4.27
N MET A 459 -22.76 -2.63 -3.49
CA MET A 459 -22.77 -1.25 -4.01
C MET A 459 -21.48 -0.95 -4.79
N THR A 460 -21.60 -0.63 -6.07
CA THR A 460 -20.43 -0.37 -6.93
C THR A 460 -20.28 1.08 -7.40
N ASN A 461 -21.26 1.95 -7.09
CA ASN A 461 -21.24 3.39 -7.36
C ASN A 461 -20.29 4.17 -6.42
N LEU A 462 -19.00 3.85 -6.53
CA LEU A 462 -17.92 4.33 -5.67
C LEU A 462 -16.71 4.69 -6.52
N SER A 463 -15.88 5.65 -6.08
CA SER A 463 -14.60 5.89 -6.74
C SER A 463 -13.68 4.67 -6.60
N THR A 464 -12.69 4.50 -7.49
CA THR A 464 -11.72 3.39 -7.36
C THR A 464 -10.90 3.53 -6.07
N SER A 465 -10.67 4.76 -5.60
CA SER A 465 -10.01 5.03 -4.32
C SER A 465 -10.87 4.59 -3.14
N ASP A 466 -12.16 4.96 -3.14
CA ASP A 466 -13.09 4.64 -2.05
C ASP A 466 -13.26 3.12 -1.92
N LYS A 467 -13.34 2.41 -3.06
CA LYS A 467 -13.34 0.94 -3.08
C LYS A 467 -12.10 0.35 -2.42
N CYS A 468 -10.92 0.93 -2.65
CA CYS A 468 -9.67 0.50 -2.03
C CYS A 468 -9.66 0.72 -0.52
N GLU A 469 -10.11 1.89 -0.05
CA GLU A 469 -10.19 2.21 1.38
C GLU A 469 -11.18 1.32 2.12
N ILE A 470 -12.36 1.07 1.53
CA ILE A 470 -13.36 0.16 2.10
C ILE A 470 -12.78 -1.26 2.23
N LEU A 471 -12.07 -1.77 1.21
CA LEU A 471 -11.44 -3.08 1.30
C LEU A 471 -10.33 -3.14 2.36
N LYS A 472 -9.53 -2.07 2.54
CA LYS A 472 -8.54 -2.00 3.63
C LYS A 472 -9.20 -2.06 5.01
N LYS A 473 -10.29 -1.31 5.18
CA LYS A 473 -11.06 -1.29 6.42
C LYS A 473 -11.65 -2.68 6.72
N ILE A 474 -12.22 -3.34 5.71
CA ILE A 474 -12.73 -4.72 5.82
C ILE A 474 -11.60 -5.69 6.21
N ALA A 475 -10.40 -5.54 5.63
CA ALA A 475 -9.25 -6.39 5.98
C ALA A 475 -8.77 -6.19 7.44
N GLU A 476 -8.76 -4.96 7.92
CA GLU A 476 -8.37 -4.62 9.30
C GLU A 476 -9.41 -5.10 10.32
N GLU A 477 -10.69 -4.83 10.09
CA GLU A 477 -11.77 -5.17 11.03
C GLU A 477 -12.07 -6.68 11.06
N LEU A 478 -11.98 -7.39 9.92
CA LEU A 478 -12.21 -8.84 9.86
C LEU A 478 -10.90 -9.67 9.92
N GLY A 479 -9.73 -9.03 10.06
CA GLY A 479 -8.44 -9.71 10.13
C GLY A 479 -8.12 -10.53 8.87
N LEU A 480 -8.54 -10.06 7.69
CA LEU A 480 -8.41 -10.80 6.44
C LEU A 480 -7.01 -10.61 5.86
N ASP A 481 -6.38 -11.70 5.48
CA ASP A 481 -5.05 -11.73 4.87
C ASP A 481 -5.17 -11.36 3.38
N TYR A 482 -5.44 -10.07 3.09
CA TYR A 482 -5.26 -9.48 1.75
C TYR A 482 -4.84 -8.02 1.85
N LYS A 483 -4.11 -7.54 0.83
CA LYS A 483 -3.65 -6.16 0.68
C LYS A 483 -4.33 -5.51 -0.53
N ALA A 484 -5.14 -4.48 -0.31
CA ALA A 484 -5.74 -3.68 -1.38
C ALA A 484 -4.88 -2.43 -1.69
N GLU A 485 -4.58 -2.19 -2.96
CA GLU A 485 -3.75 -1.07 -3.43
C GLU A 485 -4.21 -0.51 -4.79
N LEU A 486 -3.81 0.73 -5.07
CA LEU A 486 -4.03 1.40 -6.36
C LEU A 486 -2.74 1.36 -7.15
N VAL A 487 -2.78 0.81 -8.36
CA VAL A 487 -1.61 0.66 -9.25
C VAL A 487 -1.79 1.46 -10.53
N SER A 488 -0.69 1.93 -11.13
CA SER A 488 -0.75 2.65 -12.41
C SER A 488 -1.09 1.72 -13.57
N LYS A 489 -1.47 2.28 -14.72
CA LYS A 489 -1.73 1.47 -15.92
C LYS A 489 -0.46 0.79 -16.45
N GLU A 490 0.72 1.42 -16.31
CA GLU A 490 1.98 0.79 -16.71
C GLU A 490 2.29 -0.44 -15.84
N GLN A 491 2.15 -0.31 -14.52
CA GLN A 491 2.36 -1.41 -13.56
C GLN A 491 1.38 -2.58 -13.80
N PHE A 492 0.18 -2.30 -14.32
CA PHE A 492 -0.79 -3.33 -14.71
C PHE A 492 -0.33 -4.11 -15.96
N GLU A 493 0.21 -3.42 -16.97
CA GLU A 493 0.66 -4.04 -18.22
C GLU A 493 1.94 -4.88 -18.04
N GLU A 494 2.84 -4.48 -17.13
CA GLU A 494 4.05 -5.24 -16.76
C GLU A 494 3.76 -6.53 -15.99
N SER A 495 2.62 -6.63 -15.30
CA SER A 495 2.33 -7.75 -14.41
C SER A 495 1.94 -9.04 -15.12
N GLY A 496 1.48 -8.99 -16.39
CA GLY A 496 1.11 -10.15 -17.22
C GLY A 496 -0.04 -11.04 -16.72
N THR A 497 -0.31 -11.09 -15.41
CA THR A 497 -1.32 -11.93 -14.77
C THR A 497 -2.69 -11.26 -14.76
N PHE A 498 -3.56 -11.72 -15.66
CA PHE A 498 -5.01 -11.60 -15.51
C PHE A 498 -5.47 -12.69 -14.54
N VAL A 499 -5.86 -12.33 -13.32
CA VAL A 499 -6.59 -13.25 -12.43
C VAL A 499 -7.89 -12.59 -12.02
N CYS A 500 -8.86 -12.73 -12.90
CA CYS A 500 -10.26 -12.57 -12.61
C CYS A 500 -10.99 -13.37 -13.70
N ASP A 501 -10.80 -14.69 -13.69
CA ASP A 501 -11.63 -15.62 -14.46
C ASP A 501 -13.00 -15.75 -13.78
N LEU A 502 -13.69 -14.63 -13.60
CA LEU A 502 -15.10 -14.69 -13.88
C LEU A 502 -15.19 -14.76 -15.40
N PRO A 503 -16.06 -15.59 -15.99
CA PRO A 503 -16.36 -15.43 -17.40
C PRO A 503 -16.72 -13.96 -17.57
N SER A 504 -15.79 -13.20 -18.16
CA SER A 504 -16.16 -11.95 -18.77
C SER A 504 -17.19 -12.45 -19.75
N ALA A 505 -18.46 -12.23 -19.45
CA ALA A 505 -19.49 -12.34 -20.46
C ALA A 505 -18.90 -11.50 -21.59
N SER A 506 -18.29 -12.17 -22.58
CA SER A 506 -17.65 -11.51 -23.71
C SER A 506 -18.75 -10.59 -24.17
N ARG A 507 -18.52 -9.28 -24.11
CA ARG A 507 -19.60 -8.34 -24.41
C ARG A 507 -20.04 -8.71 -25.82
N LYS A 508 -21.20 -9.37 -25.89
CA LYS A 508 -21.74 -9.91 -27.13
C LYS A 508 -21.72 -8.77 -28.13
N ARG A 509 -21.00 -8.97 -29.22
CA ARG A 509 -20.89 -8.02 -30.32
C ARG A 509 -21.83 -8.48 -31.41
N ILE A 510 -22.14 -7.56 -32.32
CA ILE A 510 -22.91 -7.88 -33.50
C ILE A 510 -21.96 -7.75 -34.67
N LYS A 511 -21.81 -8.84 -35.42
CA LYS A 511 -21.12 -8.88 -36.70
C LYS A 511 -22.19 -8.94 -37.79
N VAL A 512 -22.11 -8.00 -38.73
CA VAL A 512 -23.02 -7.93 -39.87
C VAL A 512 -22.21 -8.08 -41.15
N THR A 513 -22.56 -9.07 -41.97
CA THR A 513 -22.03 -9.23 -43.34
C THR A 513 -23.08 -8.75 -44.33
N PHE A 514 -22.72 -7.77 -45.14
CA PHE A 514 -23.56 -7.21 -46.19
C PHE A 514 -23.46 -8.06 -47.48
N PRO A 515 -24.45 -7.99 -48.40
CA PRO A 515 -24.46 -8.76 -49.64
C PRO A 515 -23.27 -8.47 -50.58
N ASP A 516 -22.64 -7.30 -50.44
CA ASP A 516 -21.45 -6.88 -51.18
C ASP A 516 -20.14 -7.46 -50.59
N GLY A 517 -20.24 -8.27 -49.52
CA GLY A 517 -19.10 -8.86 -48.82
C GLY A 517 -18.48 -7.96 -47.74
N ARG A 518 -19.00 -6.74 -47.53
CA ARG A 518 -18.55 -5.86 -46.46
C ARG A 518 -18.92 -6.46 -45.11
N ILE A 519 -18.00 -6.41 -44.14
CA ILE A 519 -18.24 -6.89 -42.77
C ILE A 519 -18.11 -5.71 -41.80
N VAL A 520 -19.12 -5.52 -40.95
CA VAL A 520 -19.12 -4.52 -39.88
C VAL A 520 -19.18 -5.22 -38.53
N GLN A 521 -18.13 -5.03 -37.73
CA GLN A 521 -18.02 -5.57 -36.38
C GLN A 521 -17.40 -4.51 -35.46
N ASN A 522 -18.19 -3.49 -35.13
CA ASN A 522 -17.72 -2.40 -34.30
C ASN A 522 -17.55 -2.82 -32.83
N THR A 523 -16.55 -2.24 -32.16
CA THR A 523 -16.33 -2.39 -30.71
C THR A 523 -17.54 -1.88 -29.90
N GLN A 524 -18.29 -0.91 -30.44
CA GLN A 524 -19.54 -0.42 -29.88
C GLN A 524 -20.73 -0.87 -30.73
N VAL A 525 -21.61 -1.69 -30.16
CA VAL A 525 -22.80 -2.25 -30.86
C VAL A 525 -23.75 -1.14 -31.36
N MET A 526 -23.79 0.00 -30.68
CA MET A 526 -24.55 1.17 -31.15
C MET A 526 -24.08 1.67 -32.53
N GLN A 527 -22.78 1.57 -32.84
CA GLN A 527 -22.25 2.00 -34.13
C GLN A 527 -22.61 0.99 -35.22
N THR A 528 -22.61 -0.31 -34.93
CA THR A 528 -23.10 -1.33 -35.86
C THR A 528 -24.57 -1.09 -36.23
N LEU A 529 -25.42 -0.69 -35.27
CA LEU A 529 -26.81 -0.31 -35.57
C LEU A 529 -26.90 0.94 -36.46
N VAL A 530 -26.08 1.96 -36.19
CA VAL A 530 -25.98 3.18 -37.02
C VAL A 530 -25.60 2.81 -38.46
N ASP A 531 -24.55 2.01 -38.65
CA ASP A 531 -24.06 1.62 -39.98
C ASP A 531 -25.11 0.81 -40.77
N VAL A 532 -25.90 -0.04 -40.09
CA VAL A 532 -27.00 -0.78 -40.73
C VAL A 532 -28.14 0.15 -41.13
N VAL A 533 -28.49 1.12 -40.29
CA VAL A 533 -29.54 2.11 -40.59
C VAL A 533 -29.11 3.03 -41.75
N GLU A 534 -27.85 3.44 -41.78
CA GLU A 534 -27.29 4.22 -42.89
C GLU A 534 -27.35 3.43 -44.21
N TYR A 535 -27.00 2.14 -44.18
CA TYR A 535 -27.13 1.26 -45.35
C TYR A 535 -28.59 1.04 -45.79
N ALA A 536 -29.48 0.85 -44.82
CA ALA A 536 -30.91 0.64 -45.06
C ALA A 536 -31.63 1.91 -45.52
N THR A 537 -30.97 3.08 -45.43
CA THR A 537 -31.48 4.45 -45.56
C THR A 537 -32.46 4.86 -44.45
N PRO A 538 -32.24 5.98 -43.74
CA PRO A 538 -33.07 6.40 -42.61
C PRO A 538 -34.56 6.59 -42.95
N GLU A 539 -34.88 7.01 -44.17
CA GLU A 539 -36.25 7.23 -44.64
C GLU A 539 -37.04 5.91 -44.70
N ARG A 540 -36.42 4.86 -45.23
CA ARG A 540 -37.02 3.52 -45.31
C ARG A 540 -37.20 2.90 -43.92
N VAL A 541 -36.33 3.25 -42.97
CA VAL A 541 -36.45 2.77 -41.59
C VAL A 541 -37.55 3.50 -40.83
N LEU A 542 -37.69 4.82 -41.03
CA LEU A 542 -38.74 5.62 -40.39
C LEU A 542 -40.15 5.11 -40.74
N THR A 543 -40.37 4.70 -41.99
CA THR A 543 -41.68 4.22 -42.46
C THR A 543 -42.11 2.87 -41.89
N LEU A 544 -41.17 2.09 -41.31
CA LEU A 544 -41.49 0.80 -40.68
C LEU A 544 -42.11 0.91 -39.28
N ASP A 545 -42.08 2.11 -38.69
CA ASP A 545 -42.54 2.41 -37.33
C ASP A 545 -42.07 1.40 -36.28
N LEU A 546 -40.78 1.09 -36.29
CA LEU A 546 -40.16 0.22 -35.29
C LEU A 546 -40.05 0.95 -33.97
N ARG A 547 -40.82 0.54 -32.95
CA ARG A 547 -40.93 1.29 -31.69
C ARG A 547 -40.02 0.75 -30.58
N ILE A 548 -39.33 1.66 -29.89
CA ILE A 548 -38.59 1.43 -28.64
C ILE A 548 -39.18 2.34 -27.56
N GLY A 549 -39.71 1.77 -26.48
CA GLY A 549 -40.31 2.56 -25.40
C GLY A 549 -41.48 3.46 -25.86
N GLY A 550 -42.25 3.00 -26.86
CA GLY A 550 -43.40 3.71 -27.42
C GLY A 550 -43.07 4.77 -28.48
N LYS A 551 -41.79 4.99 -28.81
CA LYS A 551 -41.34 5.95 -29.85
C LYS A 551 -40.61 5.23 -30.98
N ASN A 552 -40.69 5.74 -32.20
CA ASN A 552 -39.99 5.18 -33.35
C ASN A 552 -38.45 5.20 -33.13
N ILE A 553 -37.78 4.17 -33.62
CA ILE A 553 -36.32 3.99 -33.56
C ILE A 553 -35.59 5.08 -34.34
N ILE A 554 -36.23 5.64 -35.38
CA ILE A 554 -35.76 6.81 -36.12
C ILE A 554 -36.66 8.02 -35.82
N THR A 555 -36.04 9.19 -35.65
CA THR A 555 -36.73 10.48 -35.58
C THR A 555 -36.01 11.50 -36.47
N ASN A 556 -36.78 12.41 -37.08
CA ASN A 556 -36.27 13.60 -37.76
C ASN A 556 -36.51 14.88 -36.94
N ASN A 557 -37.01 14.74 -35.71
CA ASN A 557 -37.33 15.86 -34.83
C ASN A 557 -36.10 16.24 -33.98
N GLU A 558 -35.40 17.29 -34.39
CA GLU A 558 -34.20 17.78 -33.69
C GLU A 558 -34.49 18.23 -32.24
N ALA A 559 -35.70 18.70 -31.95
CA ALA A 559 -36.10 19.09 -30.59
C ALA A 559 -36.20 17.90 -29.63
N GLU A 560 -36.53 16.70 -30.12
CA GLU A 560 -36.56 15.47 -29.32
C GLU A 560 -35.16 14.93 -29.01
N VAL A 561 -34.18 15.31 -29.81
CA VAL A 561 -32.81 14.81 -29.75
C VAL A 561 -31.90 15.73 -28.92
N LYS A 562 -32.22 17.03 -28.85
CA LYS A 562 -31.40 18.05 -28.17
C LYS A 562 -31.16 17.69 -26.70
N GLY A 563 -29.89 17.49 -26.35
CA GLY A 563 -29.45 17.15 -24.98
C GLY A 563 -29.53 15.66 -24.61
N GLN A 564 -29.89 14.77 -25.54
CA GLN A 564 -30.01 13.32 -25.27
C GLN A 564 -28.92 12.51 -25.98
N ASN A 565 -27.98 11.95 -25.21
CA ASN A 565 -26.83 11.20 -25.73
C ASN A 565 -27.16 9.88 -26.45
N LYS A 566 -28.39 9.37 -26.31
CA LYS A 566 -28.85 8.09 -26.88
C LYS A 566 -29.19 8.16 -28.37
N TYR A 567 -29.41 9.35 -28.92
CA TYR A 567 -29.68 9.53 -30.35
C TYR A 567 -28.37 9.79 -31.12
N LYS A 568 -28.20 9.14 -32.26
CA LYS A 568 -27.03 9.29 -33.14
C LYS A 568 -27.49 9.75 -34.52
N SER A 569 -26.79 10.72 -35.10
CA SER A 569 -27.06 11.18 -36.47
C SER A 569 -26.71 10.07 -37.45
N VAL A 570 -27.60 9.82 -38.41
CA VAL A 570 -27.44 8.86 -39.52
C VAL A 570 -27.46 9.58 -40.88
N GLY A 571 -27.24 10.90 -40.87
CA GLY A 571 -27.31 11.76 -42.06
C GLY A 571 -28.72 12.24 -42.41
N GLY A 572 -28.81 13.25 -43.28
CA GLY A 572 -30.09 13.75 -43.81
C GLY A 572 -31.05 14.41 -42.81
N GLY A 573 -30.58 14.74 -41.60
CA GLY A 573 -31.43 15.26 -40.52
C GLY A 573 -32.15 14.18 -39.70
N TYR A 574 -31.83 12.90 -39.93
CA TYR A 574 -32.38 11.77 -39.18
C TYR A 574 -31.47 11.30 -38.06
N TYR A 575 -32.10 10.80 -36.99
CA TYR A 575 -31.43 10.32 -35.79
C TYR A 575 -31.95 8.96 -35.35
N VAL A 576 -31.04 8.03 -35.05
CA VAL A 576 -31.36 6.70 -34.53
C VAL A 576 -31.23 6.62 -33.02
N ASN A 577 -32.25 6.06 -32.36
CA ASN A 577 -32.24 5.77 -30.94
C ASN A 577 -31.40 4.52 -30.65
N THR A 578 -30.23 4.71 -30.06
CA THR A 578 -29.28 3.64 -29.69
C THR A 578 -29.42 3.19 -28.22
N GLY A 579 -30.44 3.67 -27.51
CA GLY A 579 -30.65 3.45 -26.07
C GLY A 579 -31.22 2.08 -25.64
N SER A 580 -31.13 1.05 -26.49
CA SER A 580 -31.62 -0.33 -26.23
C SER A 580 -30.52 -1.28 -25.70
N SER A 581 -30.84 -2.50 -25.25
CA SER A 581 -29.80 -3.48 -24.87
C SER A 581 -29.09 -4.08 -26.10
N THR A 582 -27.97 -4.80 -25.93
CA THR A 582 -27.28 -5.49 -27.05
C THR A 582 -28.18 -6.51 -27.74
N ASN A 583 -28.92 -7.31 -26.98
CA ASN A 583 -29.84 -8.31 -27.54
C ASN A 583 -31.00 -7.62 -28.27
N ASP A 584 -31.50 -6.51 -27.74
CA ASP A 584 -32.56 -5.74 -28.42
C ASP A 584 -32.05 -5.12 -29.72
N LYS A 585 -30.81 -4.60 -29.75
CA LYS A 585 -30.18 -4.11 -30.98
C LYS A 585 -30.03 -5.23 -32.02
N PHE A 586 -29.69 -6.44 -31.59
CA PHE A 586 -29.64 -7.61 -32.47
C PHE A 586 -31.02 -7.95 -33.04
N SER A 587 -32.06 -7.97 -32.20
CA SER A 587 -33.45 -8.15 -32.65
C SER A 587 -33.88 -7.04 -33.61
N GLN A 588 -33.54 -5.79 -33.33
CA GLN A 588 -33.83 -4.63 -34.17
C GLN A 588 -33.17 -4.74 -35.55
N ILE A 589 -31.88 -5.11 -35.60
CA ILE A 589 -31.16 -5.31 -36.86
C ILE A 589 -31.76 -6.47 -37.66
N ASN A 590 -32.16 -7.56 -37.00
CA ASN A 590 -32.83 -8.68 -37.68
C ASN A 590 -34.22 -8.30 -38.20
N GLU A 591 -34.98 -7.53 -37.42
CA GLU A 591 -36.31 -7.06 -37.85
C GLU A 591 -36.20 -6.08 -39.03
N LEU A 592 -35.19 -5.20 -39.03
CA LEU A 592 -34.84 -4.35 -40.18
C LEU A 592 -34.46 -5.19 -41.39
N ASN A 593 -33.58 -6.18 -41.20
CA ASN A 593 -33.13 -7.08 -42.26
C ASN A 593 -34.30 -7.80 -42.94
N MET A 594 -35.25 -8.31 -42.14
CA MET A 594 -36.45 -8.98 -42.63
C MET A 594 -37.44 -8.01 -43.30
N LYS A 595 -37.78 -6.89 -42.65
CA LYS A 595 -38.80 -5.96 -43.16
C LYS A 595 -38.35 -5.21 -44.42
N LEU A 596 -37.05 -4.95 -44.55
CA LEU A 596 -36.47 -4.23 -45.70
C LEU A 596 -35.80 -5.14 -46.73
N ASN A 597 -35.83 -6.46 -46.53
CA ASN A 597 -35.18 -7.47 -47.37
C ASN A 597 -33.72 -7.12 -47.71
N LEU A 598 -32.93 -6.82 -46.67
CA LEU A 598 -31.55 -6.32 -46.83
C LEU A 598 -30.52 -7.43 -47.08
N ASN A 599 -30.92 -8.71 -46.97
CA ASN A 599 -30.08 -9.88 -47.17
C ASN A 599 -28.78 -9.89 -46.33
N LEU A 600 -28.82 -9.30 -45.13
CA LEU A 600 -27.70 -9.26 -44.21
C LEU A 600 -27.52 -10.61 -43.51
N GLN A 601 -26.28 -11.03 -43.28
CA GLN A 601 -25.97 -12.09 -42.31
C GLN A 601 -25.61 -11.45 -40.98
N VAL A 602 -26.39 -11.71 -39.94
CA VAL A 602 -26.25 -11.04 -38.63
C VAL A 602 -25.91 -12.10 -37.59
N GLU A 603 -24.73 -11.98 -37.00
CA GLU A 603 -24.20 -12.92 -36.02
C GLU A 603 -23.94 -12.22 -34.68
N LEU A 604 -24.24 -12.89 -33.58
CA LEU A 604 -23.93 -12.43 -32.24
C LEU A 604 -22.64 -13.13 -31.77
N VAL A 605 -21.58 -12.36 -31.53
CA VAL A 605 -20.18 -12.84 -31.39
C VAL A 605 -19.58 -12.52 -30.04
#